data_AF-A0A0S9CHE7-F1
#
_entry.id   AF-A0A0S9CHE7-F1
#
_cell.length_a   1.000
_cell.length_b   1.000
_cell.length_c   1.000
_cell.angle_alpha   90.00
_cell.angle_beta   90.00
_cell.angle_gamma   90.00
#
_symmetry.space_group_name_H-M   'P 1'
#
loop_
_entity.id
_entity.type
_entity.pdbx_description
1 polymer ?
#
loop_
_entity_poly.entity_id
_entity_poly.type
_entity_poly.pdbx_seq_one_letter_code
_entity_poly.pdbx_strand_id
1 'polypeptide(L)'
;MEHKRIKADPLLAGFYSPDDVARLLQVASPKLRGWLNGWGNNGAGPIIDRDFKGDRTISFLDLIEVRFIEAFRKQGVPMQTLRRAAARAREDWKTTHPFALSKAKYLTDRRHVFAQVADEDKDRVTWDMVSGQHEMWDVIESTIAKGVDFDPASDLATRWFPLPSEFPGISIDPAVAFGKPALALERIPTAALHRMWRAEGGNIGRVAQAYGIGQDAVRSAVEYEITIGS
;
A
#
# COMPACT_ATOMS: atom_id res chain seq x y z
N MET A 1 3.18 -28.41 14.80
CA MET A 1 4.41 -27.88 14.21
C MET A 1 4.40 -26.38 14.40
N GLU A 2 5.22 -25.91 15.32
CA GLU A 2 5.33 -24.50 15.71
C GLU A 2 6.01 -23.73 14.57
N HIS A 3 5.24 -22.89 13.88
CA HIS A 3 5.77 -22.04 12.81
C HIS A 3 6.64 -20.98 13.48
N LYS A 4 7.96 -21.20 13.46
CA LYS A 4 8.95 -20.23 13.92
C LYS A 4 8.80 -18.99 13.04
N ARG A 5 8.06 -17.98 13.51
CA ARG A 5 7.95 -16.67 12.86
C ARG A 5 9.37 -16.17 12.64
N ILE A 6 9.83 -16.16 11.39
CA ILE A 6 11.04 -15.41 11.03
C ILE A 6 10.69 -13.97 11.37
N LYS A 7 11.33 -13.45 12.42
CA LYS A 7 11.18 -12.04 12.81
C LYS A 7 11.62 -11.24 11.60
N ALA A 8 10.69 -10.58 10.92
CA ALA A 8 11.00 -9.80 9.72
C ALA A 8 12.14 -8.84 10.06
N ASP A 9 13.20 -8.85 9.26
CA ASP A 9 14.33 -7.94 9.46
C ASP A 9 13.79 -6.51 9.32
N PRO A 10 13.88 -5.66 10.37
CA PRO A 10 13.41 -4.29 10.30
C PRO A 10 14.05 -3.48 9.16
N LEU A 11 15.24 -3.88 8.69
CA LEU A 11 15.91 -3.26 7.54
C LEU A 11 15.23 -3.56 6.20
N LEU A 12 14.39 -4.60 6.15
CA LEU A 12 13.61 -5.02 4.98
C LEU A 12 12.12 -4.68 5.14
N ALA A 13 11.78 -3.76 6.05
CA ALA A 13 10.41 -3.28 6.22
C ALA A 13 10.03 -2.20 5.18
N GLY A 14 11.01 -1.58 4.52
CA GLY A 14 10.83 -0.41 3.66
C GLY A 14 10.63 0.87 4.49
N PHE A 15 11.10 2.00 3.95
CA PHE A 15 11.14 3.26 4.70
C PHE A 15 10.52 4.41 3.89
N TYR A 16 9.33 4.82 4.31
CA TYR A 16 8.56 5.87 3.64
C TYR A 16 8.28 7.02 4.60
N SER A 17 8.47 8.24 4.12
CA SER A 17 7.89 9.42 4.76
C SER A 17 6.39 9.53 4.43
N PRO A 18 5.61 10.32 5.19
CA PRO A 18 4.21 10.59 4.83
C PRO A 18 4.05 11.19 3.43
N ASP A 19 5.04 11.96 2.96
CA ASP A 19 5.03 12.57 1.63
C ASP A 19 5.34 11.53 0.53
N ASP A 20 6.21 10.55 0.82
CA ASP A 20 6.38 9.39 -0.07
C ASP A 20 5.06 8.64 -0.25
N VAL A 21 4.35 8.36 0.85
CA VAL A 21 3.07 7.65 0.81
C VAL A 21 2.01 8.45 0.05
N ALA A 22 1.93 9.76 0.29
CA ALA A 22 1.04 10.66 -0.44
C ALA A 22 1.29 10.60 -1.96
N ARG A 23 2.56 10.69 -2.35
CA ARG A 23 3.00 10.61 -3.75
C ARG A 23 2.69 9.26 -4.39
N LEU A 24 2.99 8.17 -3.69
CA LEU A 24 2.78 6.81 -4.21
C LEU A 24 1.30 6.45 -4.35
N LEU A 25 0.46 6.90 -3.42
CA LEU A 25 -0.98 6.64 -3.44
C LEU A 25 -1.77 7.70 -4.21
N GLN A 26 -1.12 8.78 -4.65
CA GLN A 26 -1.76 9.92 -5.31
C GLN A 26 -2.90 10.50 -4.47
N VAL A 27 -2.61 10.72 -3.17
CA VAL A 27 -3.56 11.26 -2.18
C VAL A 27 -3.01 12.50 -1.47
N ALA A 28 -3.89 13.40 -1.06
CA ALA A 28 -3.49 14.60 -0.32
C ALA A 28 -2.94 14.27 1.09
N SER A 29 -1.73 14.76 1.42
CA SER A 29 -1.03 14.52 2.69
C SER A 29 -1.83 14.79 3.98
N PRO A 30 -2.75 15.80 4.06
CA PRO A 30 -3.54 16.02 5.26
C PRO A 30 -4.45 14.85 5.64
N LYS A 31 -4.98 14.10 4.66
CA LYS A 31 -5.84 12.92 4.91
C LYS A 31 -5.06 11.79 5.60
N LEU A 32 -3.82 11.56 5.15
CA LEU A 32 -2.95 10.51 5.68
C LEU A 32 -2.64 10.69 7.17
N ARG A 33 -2.37 11.92 7.62
CA ARG A 33 -2.01 12.18 9.03
C ARG A 33 -3.09 11.69 10.00
N GLY A 34 -4.37 11.88 9.65
CA GLY A 34 -5.48 11.44 10.48
C GLY A 34 -5.62 9.91 10.57
N TRP A 35 -5.19 9.17 9.56
CA TRP A 35 -5.20 7.70 9.57
C TRP A 35 -3.99 7.11 10.29
N LEU A 36 -2.82 7.73 10.09
CA LEU A 36 -1.54 7.30 10.67
C LEU A 36 -1.42 7.62 12.16
N ASN A 37 -1.89 8.79 12.59
CA ASN A 37 -1.65 9.31 13.94
C ASN A 37 -2.95 9.54 14.74
N GLY A 38 -4.12 9.48 14.11
CA GLY A 38 -5.38 9.89 14.72
C GLY A 38 -5.53 11.42 14.80
N TRP A 39 -6.64 11.88 15.39
CA TRP A 39 -6.89 13.29 15.66
C TRP A 39 -6.98 13.50 17.17
N GLY A 40 -5.95 14.14 17.76
CA GLY A 40 -5.81 14.31 19.20
C GLY A 40 -6.98 15.01 19.90
N ASN A 41 -7.70 15.90 19.20
CA ASN A 41 -8.78 16.68 19.80
C ASN A 41 -10.09 15.89 20.06
N ASN A 42 -10.29 14.75 19.39
CA ASN A 42 -11.54 13.98 19.49
C ASN A 42 -11.35 12.57 20.10
N GLY A 43 -10.17 12.26 20.65
CA GLY A 43 -9.87 10.94 21.22
C GLY A 43 -9.85 9.78 20.20
N ALA A 44 -9.99 10.08 18.91
CA ALA A 44 -9.98 9.08 17.84
C ALA A 44 -8.54 8.70 17.50
N GLY A 45 -8.10 7.52 17.98
CA GLY A 45 -6.78 6.96 17.70
C GLY A 45 -6.53 6.65 16.21
N PRO A 46 -5.33 6.17 15.86
CA PRO A 46 -4.99 5.79 14.49
C PRO A 46 -5.83 4.60 14.01
N ILE A 47 -5.94 4.43 12.69
CA ILE A 47 -6.58 3.24 12.09
C ILE A 47 -5.58 2.08 12.02
N ILE A 48 -4.33 2.41 11.67
CA ILE A 48 -3.24 1.44 11.55
C ILE A 48 -2.40 1.38 12.83
N ASP A 49 -1.89 0.20 13.18
CA ASP A 49 -0.89 0.03 14.23
C ASP A 49 0.50 -0.02 13.57
N ARG A 50 1.16 1.14 13.53
CA ARG A 50 2.40 1.34 12.77
C ARG A 50 3.56 0.53 13.33
N ASP A 51 4.41 0.02 12.45
CA ASP A 51 5.65 -0.68 12.82
C ASP A 51 6.62 0.26 13.57
N PHE A 52 6.83 1.46 13.04
CA PHE A 52 7.76 2.45 13.59
C PHE A 52 7.03 3.46 14.48
N LYS A 53 6.72 3.05 15.72
CA LYS A 53 6.06 3.90 16.73
C LYS A 53 6.96 5.05 17.16
N GLY A 54 6.41 6.26 17.23
CA GLY A 54 7.14 7.48 17.67
C GLY A 54 7.99 8.14 16.58
N ASP A 55 8.21 7.49 15.45
CA ASP A 55 8.83 8.07 14.25
C ASP A 55 7.73 8.50 13.25
N ARG A 56 8.08 9.32 12.26
CA ARG A 56 7.28 9.61 11.05
C ARG A 56 7.47 8.56 9.96
N THR A 57 8.35 7.59 10.15
CA THR A 57 8.63 6.47 9.22
C THR A 57 7.44 5.51 9.10
N ILE A 58 7.05 5.21 7.88
CA ILE A 58 5.96 4.28 7.54
C ILE A 58 6.61 3.04 6.91
N SER A 59 6.18 1.83 7.28
CA SER A 59 6.66 0.59 6.66
C SER A 59 5.92 0.28 5.35
N PHE A 60 6.36 -0.75 4.63
CA PHE A 60 5.66 -1.23 3.44
C PHE A 60 4.28 -1.81 3.77
N LEU A 61 4.16 -2.59 4.85
CA LEU A 61 2.86 -3.13 5.26
C LEU A 61 1.92 -2.00 5.68
N ASP A 62 2.42 -1.00 6.42
CA ASP A 62 1.65 0.22 6.73
C ASP A 62 1.17 0.92 5.44
N LEU A 63 2.04 1.06 4.43
CA LEU A 63 1.69 1.64 3.13
C LEU A 63 0.56 0.85 2.43
N ILE A 64 0.61 -0.48 2.46
CA ILE A 64 -0.46 -1.33 1.88
C ILE A 64 -1.77 -1.17 2.67
N GLU A 65 -1.72 -1.10 4.00
CA GLU A 65 -2.92 -0.83 4.82
C GLU A 65 -3.50 0.55 4.53
N VAL A 66 -2.67 1.58 4.34
CA VAL A 66 -3.12 2.92 3.95
C VAL A 66 -3.78 2.90 2.56
N ARG A 67 -3.22 2.14 1.61
CA ARG A 67 -3.82 1.95 0.29
C ARG A 67 -5.21 1.31 0.38
N PHE A 68 -5.36 0.29 1.23
CA PHE A 68 -6.65 -0.33 1.51
C PHE A 68 -7.63 0.70 2.10
N ILE A 69 -7.20 1.44 3.13
CA ILE A 69 -8.02 2.47 3.78
C ILE A 69 -8.49 3.51 2.77
N GLU A 70 -7.61 4.03 1.92
CA GLU A 70 -8.00 5.03 0.93
C GLU A 70 -9.06 4.50 -0.05
N ALA A 71 -8.92 3.25 -0.51
CA ALA A 71 -9.87 2.66 -1.44
C ALA A 71 -11.30 2.61 -0.85
N PHE A 72 -11.44 2.24 0.43
CA PHE A 72 -12.72 2.25 1.14
C PHE A 72 -13.20 3.66 1.51
N ARG A 73 -12.29 4.57 1.86
CA ARG A 73 -12.61 5.99 2.12
C ARG A 73 -13.17 6.68 0.88
N LYS A 74 -12.68 6.37 -0.31
CA LYS A 74 -13.24 6.87 -1.59
C LYS A 74 -14.69 6.44 -1.81
N GLN A 75 -15.12 5.34 -1.18
CA GLN A 75 -16.48 4.80 -1.27
C GLN A 75 -17.37 5.24 -0.10
N GLY A 76 -16.89 6.18 0.72
CA GLY A 76 -17.68 6.77 1.80
C GLY A 76 -17.63 6.02 3.13
N VAL A 77 -16.89 4.90 3.23
CA VAL A 77 -16.78 4.15 4.49
C VAL A 77 -16.24 5.07 5.60
N PRO A 78 -16.95 5.23 6.72
CA PRO A 78 -16.53 6.05 7.85
C PRO A 78 -15.19 5.59 8.43
N MET A 79 -14.37 6.55 8.88
CA MET A 79 -13.10 6.25 9.53
C MET A 79 -13.26 5.39 10.80
N GLN A 80 -14.38 5.55 11.52
CA GLN A 80 -14.64 4.78 12.73
C GLN A 80 -14.86 3.30 12.42
N THR A 81 -15.64 3.00 11.40
CA THR A 81 -15.85 1.65 10.87
C THR A 81 -14.52 1.00 10.50
N LEU A 82 -13.68 1.69 9.73
CA LEU A 82 -12.34 1.21 9.36
C LEU A 82 -11.46 0.93 10.57
N ARG A 83 -11.47 1.82 11.57
CA ARG A 83 -10.69 1.66 12.81
C ARG A 83 -11.13 0.44 13.60
N ARG A 84 -12.43 0.26 13.81
CA ARG A 84 -13.00 -0.86 14.56
C ARG A 84 -12.79 -2.18 13.82
N ALA A 85 -12.98 -2.19 12.50
CA ALA A 85 -12.72 -3.36 11.66
C ALA A 85 -11.24 -3.76 11.72
N ALA A 86 -10.30 -2.80 11.65
CA ALA A 86 -8.88 -3.07 11.79
C ALA A 86 -8.54 -3.65 13.17
N ALA A 87 -9.08 -3.06 14.25
CA ALA A 87 -8.85 -3.54 15.62
C ALA A 87 -9.36 -4.97 15.81
N ARG A 88 -10.59 -5.27 15.37
CA ARG A 88 -11.18 -6.61 15.45
C ARG A 88 -10.38 -7.62 14.61
N ALA A 89 -10.03 -7.26 13.37
CA ALA A 89 -9.23 -8.13 12.51
C ALA A 89 -7.84 -8.45 13.07
N ARG A 90 -7.17 -7.50 13.74
CA ARG A 90 -5.90 -7.77 14.44
C ARG A 90 -6.07 -8.80 15.56
N GLU A 91 -7.14 -8.67 16.32
CA GLU A 91 -7.46 -9.58 17.41
C GLU A 91 -7.83 -10.98 16.90
N ASP A 92 -8.69 -11.07 15.90
CA ASP A 92 -9.20 -12.33 15.36
C ASP A 92 -8.12 -13.11 14.62
N TRP A 93 -7.31 -12.43 13.79
CA TRP A 93 -6.34 -13.07 12.90
C TRP A 93 -4.90 -13.06 13.44
N LYS A 94 -4.70 -12.54 14.66
CA LYS A 94 -3.40 -12.49 15.35
C LYS A 94 -2.28 -11.90 14.49
N THR A 95 -2.61 -10.84 13.77
CA THR A 95 -1.74 -10.11 12.83
C THR A 95 -1.71 -8.63 13.18
N THR A 96 -0.60 -7.95 12.91
CA THR A 96 -0.49 -6.49 13.10
C THR A 96 -1.10 -5.73 11.92
N HIS A 97 -1.05 -6.31 10.71
CA HIS A 97 -1.43 -5.66 9.45
C HIS A 97 -2.57 -6.39 8.72
N PRO A 98 -3.80 -6.40 9.28
CA PRO A 98 -4.91 -7.16 8.72
C PRO A 98 -5.30 -6.74 7.29
N PHE A 99 -5.06 -5.48 6.92
CA PHE A 99 -5.40 -4.96 5.59
C PHE A 99 -4.29 -5.17 4.55
N ALA A 100 -3.14 -5.69 4.96
CA ALA A 100 -2.06 -6.10 4.05
C ALA A 100 -2.09 -7.61 3.73
N LEU A 101 -3.10 -8.33 4.20
CA LEU A 101 -3.27 -9.76 3.95
C LEU A 101 -3.90 -10.07 2.58
N SER A 102 -3.59 -11.25 2.04
CA SER A 102 -4.02 -11.70 0.73
C SER A 102 -5.55 -11.71 0.59
N LYS A 103 -6.03 -11.13 -0.51
CA LYS A 103 -7.47 -11.21 -0.87
C LYS A 103 -7.92 -12.66 -1.00
N ALA A 104 -7.09 -13.52 -1.60
CA ALA A 104 -7.44 -14.91 -1.89
C ALA A 104 -7.91 -15.68 -0.65
N LYS A 105 -7.35 -15.38 0.52
CA LYS A 105 -7.69 -16.05 1.78
C LYS A 105 -8.64 -15.25 2.66
N TYR A 106 -8.48 -13.92 2.70
CA TYR A 106 -9.17 -13.08 3.70
C TYR A 106 -10.38 -12.29 3.15
N LEU A 107 -10.78 -12.48 1.88
CA LEU A 107 -11.92 -11.74 1.31
C LEU A 107 -13.21 -11.92 2.12
N THR A 108 -13.59 -13.17 2.39
CA THR A 108 -14.82 -13.50 3.13
C THR A 108 -14.73 -13.06 4.58
N ASP A 109 -13.58 -13.28 5.21
CA ASP A 109 -13.34 -12.91 6.61
C ASP A 109 -13.39 -11.40 6.80
N ARG A 110 -12.74 -10.62 5.92
CA ARG A 110 -12.82 -9.15 5.93
C ARG A 110 -14.25 -8.69 5.72
N ARG A 111 -14.98 -9.27 4.77
CA ARG A 111 -16.40 -8.94 4.54
C ARG A 111 -17.24 -9.14 5.78
N HIS A 112 -17.04 -10.26 6.50
CA HIS A 112 -17.74 -10.56 7.74
C HIS A 112 -17.42 -9.56 8.85
N VAL A 113 -16.13 -9.25 9.07
CA VAL A 113 -15.69 -8.25 10.06
C VAL A 113 -16.31 -6.89 9.78
N PHE A 114 -16.29 -6.43 8.54
CA PHE A 114 -16.88 -5.14 8.17
C PHE A 114 -18.40 -5.13 8.31
N ALA A 115 -19.09 -6.22 7.98
CA ALA A 115 -20.53 -6.35 8.19
C ALA A 115 -20.90 -6.24 9.67
N GLN A 116 -20.20 -6.96 10.54
CA GLN A 116 -20.46 -6.93 11.97
C GLN A 116 -20.22 -5.54 12.57
N VAL A 117 -19.11 -4.89 12.19
CA VAL A 117 -18.80 -3.53 12.67
C VAL A 117 -19.83 -2.52 12.15
N ALA A 118 -20.24 -2.64 10.88
CA ALA A 118 -21.22 -1.74 10.29
C ALA A 118 -22.59 -1.84 10.96
N ASP A 119 -23.03 -3.04 11.30
CA ASP A 119 -24.28 -3.27 12.04
C ASP A 119 -24.22 -2.65 13.45
N GLU A 120 -23.13 -2.92 14.18
CA GLU A 120 -22.90 -2.37 15.53
C GLU A 120 -22.85 -0.83 15.53
N ASP A 121 -22.22 -0.21 14.52
CA ASP A 121 -22.08 1.25 14.39
C ASP A 121 -23.30 1.92 13.71
N LYS A 122 -24.30 1.14 13.26
CA LYS A 122 -25.42 1.61 12.43
C LYS A 122 -24.96 2.34 11.17
N ASP A 123 -23.84 1.90 10.61
CA ASP A 123 -23.23 2.45 9.40
C ASP A 123 -23.85 1.82 8.16
N ARG A 124 -24.90 2.48 7.66
CA ARG A 124 -25.63 2.04 6.47
C ARG A 124 -24.76 1.99 5.22
N VAL A 125 -23.79 2.90 5.07
CA VAL A 125 -22.94 2.95 3.88
C VAL A 125 -22.12 1.67 3.76
N THR A 126 -21.46 1.27 4.84
CA THR A 126 -20.67 0.04 4.84
C THR A 126 -21.56 -1.19 4.82
N TRP A 127 -22.71 -1.16 5.52
CA TRP A 127 -23.67 -2.27 5.52
C TRP A 127 -24.21 -2.58 4.12
N ASP A 128 -24.59 -1.55 3.35
CA ASP A 128 -25.10 -1.73 1.98
C ASP A 128 -24.00 -2.24 1.04
N MET A 129 -22.75 -1.84 1.28
CA MET A 129 -21.58 -2.29 0.53
C MET A 129 -21.27 -3.77 0.77
N VAL A 130 -21.31 -4.24 2.03
CA VAL A 130 -20.99 -5.64 2.40
C VAL A 130 -22.16 -6.60 2.24
N SER A 131 -23.41 -6.13 2.36
CA SER A 131 -24.62 -6.98 2.22
C SER A 131 -24.87 -7.45 0.78
N GLY A 132 -24.11 -6.95 -0.19
CA GLY A 132 -24.06 -7.52 -1.54
C GLY A 132 -25.10 -6.97 -2.51
N GLN A 133 -25.79 -5.88 -2.18
CA GLN A 133 -26.73 -5.27 -3.13
C GLN A 133 -26.06 -4.67 -4.39
N HIS A 134 -24.72 -4.54 -4.40
CA HIS A 134 -24.01 -3.76 -5.43
C HIS A 134 -22.69 -4.37 -5.95
N GLU A 135 -22.29 -5.60 -5.60
CA GLU A 135 -20.97 -6.23 -5.93
C GLU A 135 -19.72 -5.37 -5.60
N MET A 136 -19.92 -4.23 -4.94
CA MET A 136 -18.92 -3.16 -4.77
C MET A 136 -17.73 -3.62 -3.94
N TRP A 137 -17.99 -4.44 -2.90
CA TRP A 137 -16.95 -5.01 -2.05
C TRP A 137 -15.90 -5.78 -2.85
N ASP A 138 -16.35 -6.69 -3.72
CA ASP A 138 -15.46 -7.55 -4.49
C ASP A 138 -14.68 -6.77 -5.55
N VAL A 139 -15.28 -5.71 -6.12
CA VAL A 139 -14.61 -4.79 -7.05
C VAL A 139 -13.51 -3.99 -6.35
N ILE A 140 -13.77 -3.44 -5.16
CA ILE A 140 -12.77 -2.70 -4.36
C ILE A 140 -11.61 -3.62 -3.99
N GLU A 141 -11.91 -4.78 -3.41
CA GLU A 141 -10.90 -5.78 -3.02
C GLU A 141 -10.06 -6.25 -4.21
N SER A 142 -10.69 -6.47 -5.37
CA SER A 142 -9.95 -6.81 -6.60
C SER A 142 -9.03 -5.67 -7.05
N THR A 143 -9.49 -4.42 -6.94
CA THR A 143 -8.68 -3.24 -7.29
C THR A 143 -7.48 -3.09 -6.34
N ILE A 144 -7.68 -3.36 -5.05
CA ILE A 144 -6.60 -3.35 -4.06
C ILE A 144 -5.65 -4.52 -4.30
N ALA A 145 -6.14 -5.73 -4.53
CA ALA A 145 -5.28 -6.89 -4.77
C ALA A 145 -4.50 -6.81 -6.10
N LYS A 146 -5.01 -6.06 -7.08
CA LYS A 146 -4.35 -5.89 -8.38
C LYS A 146 -2.94 -5.33 -8.20
N GLY A 147 -1.97 -6.07 -8.75
CA GLY A 147 -0.55 -5.71 -8.71
C GLY A 147 0.11 -5.92 -7.35
N VAL A 148 -0.45 -6.71 -6.43
CA VAL A 148 0.20 -7.02 -5.15
C VAL A 148 0.59 -8.50 -5.12
N ASP A 149 1.86 -8.77 -4.87
CA ASP A 149 2.35 -10.11 -4.57
C ASP A 149 2.25 -10.36 -3.07
N PHE A 150 1.92 -11.60 -2.70
CA PHE A 150 1.75 -12.03 -1.32
C PHE A 150 2.68 -13.22 -1.03
N ASP A 151 3.20 -13.27 0.18
CA ASP A 151 3.97 -14.40 0.68
C ASP A 151 3.03 -15.60 0.94
N PRO A 152 3.26 -16.78 0.34
CA PRO A 152 2.38 -17.94 0.55
C PRO A 152 2.36 -18.48 1.99
N ALA A 153 3.39 -18.20 2.80
CA ALA A 153 3.47 -18.71 4.18
C ALA A 153 2.75 -17.80 5.19
N SER A 154 2.86 -16.49 5.04
CA SER A 154 2.30 -15.48 5.94
C SER A 154 1.05 -14.78 5.42
N ASP A 155 0.73 -14.94 4.13
CA ASP A 155 -0.32 -14.22 3.39
C ASP A 155 -0.13 -12.70 3.33
N LEU A 156 0.99 -12.16 3.81
CA LEU A 156 1.25 -10.72 3.81
C LEU A 156 1.78 -10.25 2.46
N ALA A 157 1.44 -9.02 2.10
CA ALA A 157 1.99 -8.37 0.92
C ALA A 157 3.53 -8.30 1.00
N THR A 158 4.20 -8.63 -0.11
CA THR A 158 5.67 -8.59 -0.21
C THR A 158 6.16 -7.63 -1.29
N ARG A 159 5.34 -7.39 -2.31
CA ARG A 159 5.68 -6.50 -3.43
C ARG A 159 4.42 -5.88 -4.00
N TRP A 160 4.54 -4.65 -4.49
CA TRP A 160 3.44 -3.93 -5.11
C TRP A 160 3.89 -3.26 -6.41
N PHE A 161 3.11 -3.44 -7.48
CA PHE A 161 3.21 -2.76 -8.76
C PHE A 161 2.17 -1.64 -8.78
N PRO A 162 2.56 -0.35 -8.64
CA PRO A 162 1.60 0.73 -8.40
C PRO A 162 0.64 1.00 -9.55
N LEU A 163 1.16 0.94 -10.78
CA LEU A 163 0.43 1.23 -12.01
C LEU A 163 0.67 0.08 -13.01
N PRO A 164 0.24 -1.15 -12.71
CA PRO A 164 0.69 -2.35 -13.43
C PRO A 164 0.18 -2.42 -14.88
N SER A 165 -0.82 -1.60 -15.24
CA SER A 165 -1.32 -1.51 -16.61
C SER A 165 -0.53 -0.54 -17.48
N GLU A 166 0.07 0.51 -16.91
CA GLU A 166 0.87 1.52 -17.62
C GLU A 166 2.37 1.24 -17.50
N PHE A 167 2.79 0.79 -16.31
CA PHE A 167 4.18 0.55 -15.94
C PHE A 167 4.35 -0.84 -15.30
N PRO A 168 4.12 -1.94 -16.04
CA PRO A 168 4.17 -3.31 -15.50
C PRO A 168 5.55 -3.70 -14.97
N GLY A 169 6.61 -3.05 -15.44
CA GLY A 169 7.99 -3.29 -15.01
C GLY A 169 8.40 -2.52 -13.75
N ILE A 170 7.52 -1.75 -13.11
CA ILE A 170 7.85 -0.93 -11.94
C ILE A 170 7.20 -1.51 -10.70
N SER A 171 8.03 -1.81 -9.71
CA SER A 171 7.61 -2.42 -8.46
C SER A 171 8.16 -1.66 -7.26
N ILE A 172 7.49 -1.87 -6.14
CA ILE A 172 7.85 -1.47 -4.80
C ILE A 172 8.01 -2.75 -4.00
N ASP A 173 9.24 -3.01 -3.60
CA ASP A 173 9.63 -4.17 -2.81
C ASP A 173 10.48 -3.64 -1.66
N PRO A 174 10.10 -3.86 -0.38
CA PRO A 174 10.84 -3.28 0.74
C PRO A 174 12.28 -3.80 0.85
N ALA A 175 12.61 -4.94 0.23
CA ALA A 175 13.96 -5.49 0.13
C ALA A 175 14.75 -4.97 -1.11
N VAL A 176 14.15 -4.11 -1.94
CA VAL A 176 14.79 -3.45 -3.08
C VAL A 176 14.78 -1.94 -2.86
N ALA A 177 15.93 -1.28 -2.98
CA ALA A 177 16.00 0.19 -2.90
C ALA A 177 15.27 0.79 -1.67
N PHE A 178 15.26 0.07 -0.55
CA PHE A 178 14.54 0.42 0.68
C PHE A 178 13.03 0.67 0.49
N GLY A 179 12.41 0.00 -0.48
CA GLY A 179 11.01 0.19 -0.83
C GLY A 179 10.74 1.37 -1.77
N LYS A 180 11.75 2.08 -2.27
CA LYS A 180 11.50 3.07 -3.32
C LYS A 180 11.12 2.37 -4.63
N PRO A 181 10.28 3.00 -5.48
CA PRO A 181 9.96 2.43 -6.79
C PRO A 181 11.23 2.12 -7.59
N ALA A 182 11.26 0.93 -8.16
CA ALA A 182 12.39 0.42 -8.92
C ALA A 182 11.90 -0.42 -10.10
N LEU A 183 12.74 -0.53 -11.12
CA LEU A 183 12.56 -1.53 -12.17
C LEU A 183 12.58 -2.93 -11.53
N ALA A 184 11.55 -3.73 -11.81
CA ALA A 184 11.33 -5.02 -11.16
C ALA A 184 12.42 -6.05 -11.52
N LEU A 185 12.96 -5.98 -12.74
CA LEU A 185 14.01 -6.88 -13.21
C LEU A 185 15.40 -6.36 -12.79
N GLU A 186 15.72 -5.12 -13.15
CA GLU A 186 17.06 -4.56 -12.96
C GLU A 186 17.31 -4.09 -11.54
N ARG A 187 16.26 -3.96 -10.71
CA ARG A 187 16.31 -3.48 -9.32
C ARG A 187 16.90 -2.06 -9.18
N ILE A 188 16.87 -1.27 -10.25
CA ILE A 188 17.37 0.10 -10.29
C ILE A 188 16.24 1.06 -9.87
N PRO A 189 16.48 1.99 -8.92
CA PRO A 189 15.48 2.98 -8.53
C PRO A 189 15.07 3.88 -9.70
N THR A 190 13.76 4.06 -9.90
CA THR A 190 13.22 4.91 -10.98
C THR A 190 13.68 6.36 -10.82
N ALA A 191 13.76 6.84 -9.58
CA ALA A 191 14.27 8.18 -9.27
C ALA A 191 15.74 8.38 -9.67
N ALA A 192 16.56 7.33 -9.68
CA ALA A 192 17.95 7.43 -10.13
C ALA A 192 18.00 7.63 -11.66
N LEU A 193 17.21 6.85 -12.40
CA LEU A 193 17.10 6.96 -13.85
C LEU A 193 16.53 8.32 -14.28
N HIS A 194 15.48 8.79 -13.61
CA HIS A 194 14.90 10.11 -13.86
C HIS A 194 15.87 11.27 -13.58
N ARG A 195 16.66 11.20 -12.49
CA ARG A 195 17.71 12.19 -12.22
C ARG A 195 18.79 12.20 -13.31
N MET A 196 19.26 11.02 -13.72
CA MET A 196 20.28 10.91 -14.78
C MET A 196 19.74 11.43 -16.12
N TRP A 197 18.49 11.11 -16.46
CA TRP A 197 17.81 11.61 -17.66
C TRP A 197 17.76 13.14 -17.68
N ARG A 198 17.45 13.79 -16.56
CA ARG A 198 17.51 15.27 -16.45
C ARG A 198 18.93 15.80 -16.64
N ALA A 199 19.93 15.15 -16.05
CA ALA A 199 21.33 15.55 -16.18
C ALA A 199 21.86 15.41 -17.62
N GLU A 200 21.42 14.39 -18.34
CA GLU A 200 21.77 14.12 -19.75
C GLU A 200 20.92 14.92 -20.76
N GLY A 201 20.22 15.96 -20.32
CA GLY A 201 19.41 16.81 -21.20
C GLY A 201 18.25 16.09 -21.88
N GLY A 202 17.69 15.08 -21.22
CA GLY A 202 16.54 14.33 -21.71
C GLY A 202 16.89 13.12 -22.59
N ASN A 203 18.17 12.75 -22.70
CA ASN A 203 18.62 11.70 -23.60
C ASN A 203 18.51 10.29 -22.99
N ILE A 204 17.45 9.55 -23.33
CA ILE A 204 17.20 8.17 -22.89
C ILE A 204 18.35 7.21 -23.27
N GLY A 205 18.91 7.35 -24.48
CA GLY A 205 19.97 6.48 -24.97
C GLY A 205 21.26 6.56 -24.14
N ARG A 206 21.64 7.75 -23.68
CA ARG A 206 22.80 7.93 -22.80
C ARG A 206 22.60 7.32 -21.42
N VAL A 207 21.40 7.48 -20.85
CA VAL A 207 21.06 6.86 -19.57
C VAL A 207 21.08 5.32 -19.69
N ALA A 208 20.49 4.79 -20.76
CA ALA A 208 20.49 3.35 -21.05
C ALA A 208 21.91 2.80 -21.15
N GLN A 209 22.80 3.49 -21.86
CA GLN A 209 24.21 3.13 -21.97
C GLN A 209 24.92 3.18 -20.61
N ALA A 210 24.68 4.22 -19.80
CA ALA A 210 25.33 4.39 -18.50
C ALA A 210 24.94 3.30 -17.49
N TYR A 211 23.68 2.85 -17.52
CA TYR A 211 23.18 1.80 -16.63
C TYR A 211 23.27 0.39 -17.22
N GLY A 212 23.58 0.25 -18.52
CA GLY A 212 23.65 -1.04 -19.21
C GLY A 212 22.30 -1.72 -19.38
N ILE A 213 21.21 -0.95 -19.55
CA ILE A 213 19.83 -1.46 -19.62
C ILE A 213 19.13 -1.03 -20.91
N GLY A 214 17.98 -1.62 -21.22
CA GLY A 214 17.18 -1.26 -22.38
C GLY A 214 16.62 0.17 -22.31
N GLN A 215 16.53 0.85 -23.46
CA GLN A 215 15.94 2.20 -23.53
C GLN A 215 14.48 2.23 -23.09
N ASP A 216 13.71 1.16 -23.33
CA ASP A 216 12.32 1.06 -22.91
C ASP A 216 12.18 1.00 -21.38
N ALA A 217 13.11 0.33 -20.68
CA ALA A 217 13.14 0.32 -19.22
C ALA A 217 13.43 1.70 -18.65
N VAL A 218 14.39 2.43 -19.24
CA VAL A 218 14.67 3.83 -18.87
C VAL A 218 13.45 4.71 -19.11
N ARG A 219 12.84 4.60 -20.30
CA ARG A 219 11.65 5.38 -20.67
C ARG A 219 10.52 5.15 -19.68
N SER A 220 10.20 3.89 -19.39
CA SER A 220 9.16 3.50 -18.44
C SER A 220 9.42 4.10 -17.05
N ALA A 221 10.65 4.01 -16.54
CA ALA A 221 11.04 4.56 -15.25
C ALA A 221 10.94 6.10 -15.18
N VAL A 222 11.35 6.79 -16.26
CA VAL A 222 11.28 8.25 -16.37
C VAL A 222 9.83 8.72 -16.41
N GLU A 223 9.01 8.12 -17.28
CA GLU A 223 7.60 8.45 -17.44
C GLU A 223 6.83 8.21 -16.14
N TYR A 224 7.11 7.11 -15.44
CA TYR A 224 6.53 6.84 -14.13
C TYR A 224 6.82 7.95 -13.11
N GLU A 225 8.08 8.39 -12.97
CA GLU A 225 8.43 9.47 -12.04
C GLU A 225 7.77 10.81 -12.40
N ILE A 226 7.53 11.07 -13.69
CA ILE A 226 6.77 12.24 -14.14
C ILE A 226 5.30 12.10 -13.75
N THR A 227 4.70 10.93 -13.99
CA THR A 227 3.29 10.63 -13.66
C THR A 227 3.03 10.75 -12.16
N ILE A 228 3.90 10.21 -11.30
CA ILE A 228 3.69 10.25 -9.85
C ILE A 228 4.26 11.51 -9.17
N GLY A 229 5.12 12.26 -9.86
CA GLY A 229 5.78 13.47 -9.35
C GLY A 229 5.06 14.77 -9.69
N SER A 230 4.00 14.72 -10.49
CA SER A 230 3.05 15.82 -10.74
C SER A 230 2.02 15.90 -9.62
#